data_AF-A0A7V4AX24-F1
#
_entry.id   AF-A0A7V4AX24-F1
#
_cell.length_a   1.000
_cell.length_b   1.000
_cell.length_c   1.000
_cell.angle_alpha   90.00
_cell.angle_beta   90.00
_cell.angle_gamma   90.00
#
_symmetry.space_group_name_H-M   'P 1'
#
loop_
_entity.id
_entity.type
_entity.pdbx_description
1 polymer ?
#
loop_
_entity_poly.entity_id
_entity_poly.type
_entity_poly.pdbx_seq_one_letter_code
_entity_poly.pdbx_strand_id
1 'polypeptide(L)'
;MLPRAQGLRHAARRHAPAPGSRTGLLDQFGPALRDDEFTHRTEHSIEFQCVFLRHALGPDHPARILPLYVSSMYELLGRGIPFHEDPAAQSLAAALRAIASRQRTTFIAGVDFAHVGLRFGDPEAPDQAMQDLVRRRDLELADILARRDQSAFFAHFREDMDARHVCGMSALAMFLSCVDADRAALAAYDQIVDSAGSLVSYAGMVFC
;
A
#
# COMPACT_ATOMS: atom_id res chain seq x y z
N MET A 1 -8.88 -9.72 -19.30
CA MET A 1 -7.52 -9.75 -19.90
C MET A 1 -6.62 -8.89 -19.02
N LEU A 2 -6.00 -9.49 -17.99
CA LEU A 2 -5.20 -8.77 -17.00
C LEU A 2 -3.84 -8.39 -17.61
N PRO A 3 -3.34 -7.13 -17.46
CA PRO A 3 -2.00 -6.77 -17.90
C PRO A 3 -0.96 -7.54 -17.07
N ARG A 4 0.06 -8.06 -17.74
CA ARG A 4 1.16 -8.80 -17.13
C ARG A 4 1.98 -7.89 -16.22
N ALA A 5 1.95 -8.15 -14.91
CA ALA A 5 2.83 -7.56 -13.90
C ALA A 5 4.29 -8.09 -14.04
N GLN A 6 4.97 -7.74 -15.14
CA GLN A 6 6.33 -8.23 -15.44
C GLN A 6 7.46 -7.21 -15.13
N GLY A 7 7.16 -5.93 -14.92
CA GLY A 7 8.18 -4.86 -14.83
C GLY A 7 9.14 -5.00 -13.64
N LEU A 8 8.63 -5.26 -12.43
CA LEU A 8 9.47 -5.35 -11.23
C LEU A 8 10.44 -6.54 -11.21
N ARG A 9 10.14 -7.61 -11.96
CA ARG A 9 10.96 -8.84 -11.98
C ARG A 9 12.23 -8.72 -12.82
N HIS A 10 12.31 -7.75 -13.72
CA HIS A 10 13.51 -7.52 -14.53
C HIS A 10 14.46 -6.47 -13.95
N ALA A 11 13.99 -5.62 -13.02
CA ALA A 11 14.82 -4.64 -12.34
C ALA A 11 15.78 -5.26 -11.29
N ALA A 12 15.42 -6.40 -10.70
CA ALA A 12 16.14 -7.01 -9.57
C ALA A 12 17.47 -7.71 -9.92
N ARG A 13 17.98 -7.61 -11.15
CA ARG A 13 19.23 -8.29 -11.60
C ARG A 13 20.46 -7.38 -11.73
N ARG A 14 20.42 -6.15 -11.20
CA ARG A 14 21.61 -5.28 -11.19
C ARG A 14 22.00 -4.93 -9.76
N HIS A 15 23.31 -4.94 -9.52
CA HIS A 15 23.98 -4.81 -8.22
C HIS A 15 23.33 -3.74 -7.34
N ALA A 16 23.06 -4.10 -6.08
CA ALA A 16 22.74 -3.11 -5.05
C ALA A 16 23.90 -2.11 -4.94
N PRO A 17 23.64 -0.79 -4.96
CA PRO A 17 24.68 0.21 -4.84
C PRO A 17 25.37 0.13 -3.47
N ALA A 18 26.66 0.46 -3.44
CA ALA A 18 27.45 0.48 -2.22
C ALA A 18 26.86 1.46 -1.19
N PRO A 19 26.87 1.13 0.12
CA PRO A 19 26.37 2.01 1.16
C PRO A 19 27.12 3.36 1.12
N GLY A 20 26.39 4.44 0.81
CA GLY A 20 26.92 5.82 0.78
C GLY A 20 26.79 6.56 -0.56
N SER A 21 26.49 5.89 -1.68
CA SER A 21 26.25 6.59 -2.95
C SER A 21 24.98 7.46 -2.87
N ARG A 22 25.02 8.65 -3.49
CA ARG A 22 23.84 9.52 -3.69
C ARG A 22 23.09 9.15 -4.97
N THR A 23 22.94 7.85 -5.23
CA THR A 23 22.19 7.38 -6.41
C THR A 23 20.70 7.46 -6.12
N GLY A 24 19.95 8.13 -7.00
CA GLY A 24 18.50 8.17 -6.93
C GLY A 24 17.91 6.80 -7.24
N LEU A 25 16.61 6.59 -6.95
CA LEU A 25 15.94 5.32 -7.26
C LEU A 25 16.08 4.93 -8.74
N LEU A 26 16.02 5.91 -9.66
CA LEU A 26 16.22 5.67 -11.09
C LEU A 26 17.63 5.16 -11.45
N ASP A 27 18.66 5.60 -10.72
CA ASP A 27 20.02 5.11 -10.94
C ASP A 27 20.16 3.65 -10.47
N GLN A 28 19.45 3.31 -9.39
CA GLN A 28 19.53 1.98 -8.75
C GLN A 28 18.71 0.92 -9.49
N PHE A 29 17.50 1.26 -9.91
CA PHE A 29 16.55 0.30 -10.50
C PHE A 29 16.37 0.49 -12.02
N GLY A 30 16.93 1.57 -12.57
CA GLY A 30 16.86 1.87 -13.99
C GLY A 30 15.45 2.29 -14.47
N PRO A 31 15.21 2.25 -15.79
CA PRO A 31 13.95 2.69 -16.38
C PRO A 31 12.75 1.81 -15.99
N ALA A 32 12.98 0.59 -15.46
CA ALA A 32 11.92 -0.34 -15.06
C ALA A 32 10.99 0.23 -13.97
N LEU A 33 11.45 1.20 -13.17
CA LEU A 33 10.59 1.94 -12.24
C LEU A 33 9.48 2.75 -12.93
N ARG A 34 9.59 2.93 -14.24
CA ARG A 34 8.67 3.72 -15.08
C ARG A 34 7.87 2.84 -16.03
N ASP A 35 7.97 1.51 -15.93
CA ASP A 35 7.28 0.58 -16.84
C ASP A 35 5.76 0.80 -16.85
N ASP A 36 5.20 1.24 -15.72
CA ASP A 36 3.77 1.55 -15.55
C ASP A 36 3.51 3.07 -15.40
N GLU A 37 4.40 3.94 -15.89
CA GLU A 37 4.26 5.40 -15.67
C GLU A 37 2.98 6.00 -16.26
N PHE A 38 2.41 5.38 -17.29
CA PHE A 38 1.12 5.79 -17.85
C PHE A 38 -0.05 5.56 -16.90
N THR A 39 0.03 4.54 -16.01
CA THR A 39 -0.98 4.28 -14.98
C THR A 39 -1.11 5.44 -14.01
N HIS A 40 -0.01 6.19 -13.78
CA HIS A 40 -0.02 7.38 -12.94
C HIS A 40 -0.99 8.46 -13.43
N ARG A 41 -1.30 8.53 -14.73
CA ARG A 41 -2.20 9.56 -15.27
C ARG A 41 -3.63 9.44 -14.74
N THR A 42 -4.06 8.23 -14.43
CA THR A 42 -5.42 7.93 -13.94
C THR A 42 -5.40 7.44 -12.49
N GLU A 43 -4.26 7.62 -11.80
CA GLU A 43 -4.09 7.20 -10.42
C GLU A 43 -4.53 8.30 -9.47
N HIS A 44 -5.48 8.01 -8.60
CA HIS A 44 -6.08 8.99 -7.69
C HIS A 44 -5.62 8.83 -6.24
N SER A 45 -5.11 7.66 -5.86
CA SER A 45 -4.66 7.37 -4.49
C SER A 45 -3.55 8.32 -4.04
N ILE A 46 -2.63 8.69 -4.94
CA ILE A 46 -1.52 9.61 -4.68
C ILE A 46 -1.97 11.08 -4.72
N GLU A 47 -2.84 11.43 -5.67
CA GLU A 47 -3.32 12.81 -5.87
C GLU A 47 -4.06 13.32 -4.62
N PHE A 48 -4.92 12.48 -4.04
CA PHE A 48 -5.67 12.86 -2.83
C PHE A 48 -4.76 13.17 -1.64
N GLN A 49 -3.67 12.41 -1.47
CA GLN A 49 -2.69 12.68 -0.41
C GLN A 49 -1.99 14.03 -0.61
N CYS A 50 -1.70 14.41 -1.86
CA CYS A 50 -1.08 15.71 -2.16
C CYS A 50 -1.98 16.88 -1.73
N VAL A 51 -3.29 16.79 -1.98
CA VAL A 51 -4.26 17.80 -1.57
C VAL A 51 -4.36 17.88 -0.04
N PHE A 52 -4.46 16.73 0.63
CA PHE A 52 -4.52 16.66 2.09
C PHE A 52 -3.26 17.26 2.74
N LEU A 53 -2.07 16.90 2.26
CA LEU A 53 -0.81 17.44 2.76
C LEU A 53 -0.70 18.96 2.57
N ARG A 54 -1.13 19.46 1.40
CA ARG A 54 -1.14 20.90 1.13
C ARG A 54 -2.05 21.64 2.10
N HIS A 55 -3.22 21.07 2.41
CA HIS A 55 -4.14 21.62 3.38
C HIS A 55 -3.56 21.59 4.80
N ALA A 56 -3.03 20.45 5.23
CA ALA A 56 -2.55 20.23 6.60
C ALA A 56 -1.27 21.04 6.94
N LEU A 57 -0.35 21.19 5.99
CA LEU A 57 0.90 21.94 6.19
C LEU A 57 0.77 23.44 5.91
N GLY A 58 -0.30 23.84 5.22
CA GLY A 58 -0.54 25.23 4.85
C GLY A 58 0.33 25.73 3.67
N PRO A 59 0.13 26.99 3.26
CA PRO A 59 0.74 27.53 2.07
C PRO A 59 2.27 27.66 2.14
N ASP A 60 2.80 27.89 3.34
CA ASP A 60 4.19 28.27 3.58
C ASP A 60 5.13 27.09 3.86
N HIS A 61 4.59 25.87 4.00
CA HIS A 61 5.37 24.65 4.23
C HIS A 61 5.14 23.62 3.12
N PRO A 62 5.68 23.84 1.90
CA PRO A 62 5.55 22.88 0.82
C PRO A 62 6.31 21.59 1.14
N ALA A 63 5.60 20.46 1.23
CA ALA A 63 6.22 19.14 1.31
C ALA A 63 6.83 18.76 -0.04
N ARG A 64 8.07 18.27 -0.03
CA ARG A 64 8.62 17.54 -1.18
C ARG A 64 8.13 16.11 -1.10
N ILE A 65 7.45 15.65 -2.15
CA ILE A 65 6.90 14.30 -2.23
C ILE A 65 7.73 13.44 -3.18
N LEU A 66 7.78 12.15 -2.88
CA LEU A 66 8.22 11.10 -3.80
C LEU A 66 7.00 10.20 -4.05
N PRO A 67 6.26 10.40 -5.15
CA PRO A 67 5.14 9.54 -5.48
C PRO A 67 5.67 8.14 -5.85
N LEU A 68 5.11 7.12 -5.22
CA LEU A 68 5.45 5.73 -5.49
C LEU A 68 4.17 4.94 -5.68
N TYR A 69 3.96 4.46 -6.90
CA TYR A 69 2.92 3.49 -7.20
C TYR A 69 3.51 2.08 -7.05
N VAL A 70 2.95 1.29 -6.13
CA VAL A 70 3.35 -0.10 -5.91
C VAL A 70 2.36 -1.00 -6.63
N SER A 71 2.80 -1.60 -7.73
CA SER A 71 1.93 -2.42 -8.57
C SER A 71 1.40 -3.66 -7.82
N SER A 72 0.36 -4.25 -8.41
CA SER A 72 -0.32 -5.44 -7.89
C SER A 72 0.68 -6.56 -7.57
N MET A 73 0.62 -7.05 -6.33
CA MET A 73 1.39 -8.19 -5.84
C MET A 73 0.53 -9.45 -5.62
N TYR A 74 -0.69 -9.49 -6.18
CA TYR A 74 -1.59 -10.66 -6.07
C TYR A 74 -0.97 -11.96 -6.59
N GLU A 75 -0.01 -11.89 -7.53
CA GLU A 75 0.74 -13.07 -7.97
C GLU A 75 1.56 -13.70 -6.83
N LEU A 76 2.14 -12.88 -5.94
CA LEU A 76 2.87 -13.36 -4.76
C LEU A 76 1.92 -14.03 -3.77
N LEU A 77 0.75 -13.43 -3.55
CA LEU A 77 -0.31 -13.99 -2.72
C LEU A 77 -0.72 -15.39 -3.22
N GLY A 78 -1.00 -15.52 -4.52
CA GLY A 78 -1.40 -16.79 -5.15
C GLY A 78 -0.29 -17.86 -5.19
N ARG A 79 0.98 -17.44 -5.29
CA ARG A 79 2.14 -18.34 -5.18
C ARG A 79 2.50 -18.70 -3.73
N GLY A 80 1.86 -18.03 -2.78
CA GLY A 80 2.12 -18.23 -1.38
C GLY A 80 3.48 -17.73 -0.91
N ILE A 81 3.98 -16.66 -1.53
CA ILE A 81 5.24 -15.99 -1.17
C ILE A 81 4.91 -14.71 -0.39
N PRO A 82 5.31 -14.58 0.89
CA PRO A 82 5.16 -13.34 1.64
C PRO A 82 5.82 -12.15 0.92
N PHE A 83 5.18 -10.99 0.94
CA PHE A 83 5.68 -9.79 0.25
C PHE A 83 7.10 -9.40 0.67
N HIS A 84 7.41 -9.58 1.95
CA HIS A 84 8.71 -9.25 2.52
C HIS A 84 9.81 -10.26 2.21
N GLU A 85 9.47 -11.40 1.60
CA GLU A 85 10.42 -12.38 1.08
C GLU A 85 10.71 -12.18 -0.41
N ASP A 86 9.94 -11.35 -1.12
CA ASP A 86 10.21 -11.04 -2.52
C ASP A 86 11.47 -10.17 -2.66
N PRO A 87 12.49 -10.60 -3.44
CA PRO A 87 13.74 -9.86 -3.55
C PRO A 87 13.59 -8.45 -4.13
N ALA A 88 12.62 -8.21 -5.02
CA ALA A 88 12.40 -6.88 -5.58
C ALA A 88 11.78 -5.96 -4.52
N ALA A 89 10.81 -6.45 -3.76
CA ALA A 89 10.22 -5.74 -2.63
C ALA A 89 11.27 -5.41 -1.54
N GLN A 90 12.11 -6.37 -1.16
CA GLN A 90 13.19 -6.17 -0.19
C GLN A 90 14.18 -5.09 -0.65
N SER A 91 14.60 -5.15 -1.92
CA SER A 91 15.54 -4.19 -2.51
C SER A 91 14.95 -2.78 -2.53
N LEU A 92 13.69 -2.63 -2.95
CA LEU A 92 13.00 -1.35 -2.95
C LEU A 92 12.83 -0.79 -1.53
N ALA A 93 12.37 -1.62 -0.58
CA ALA A 93 12.23 -1.21 0.81
C ALA A 93 13.57 -0.77 1.43
N ALA A 94 14.67 -1.49 1.13
CA ALA A 94 16.00 -1.10 1.58
C ALA A 94 16.44 0.26 1.02
N ALA A 95 16.17 0.53 -0.26
CA ALA A 95 16.45 1.83 -0.88
C ALA A 95 15.61 2.96 -0.25
N LEU A 96 14.33 2.72 -0.01
CA LEU A 96 13.43 3.70 0.62
C LEU A 96 13.86 4.01 2.07
N ARG A 97 14.22 2.98 2.86
CA ARG A 97 14.77 3.18 4.21
C ARG A 97 16.10 3.94 4.18
N ALA A 98 16.97 3.67 3.22
CA ALA A 98 18.22 4.39 3.05
C ALA A 98 18.01 5.86 2.66
N ILE A 99 16.93 6.18 1.92
CA ILE A 99 16.54 7.56 1.65
C ILE A 99 16.01 8.22 2.93
N ALA A 100 15.14 7.54 3.68
CA ALA A 100 14.52 8.04 4.90
C ALA A 100 15.53 8.24 6.05
N SER A 101 16.64 7.50 6.10
CA SER A 101 17.68 7.71 7.11
C SER A 101 18.52 8.97 6.88
N ARG A 102 18.46 9.56 5.68
CA ARG A 102 19.31 10.70 5.28
C ARG A 102 18.60 12.05 5.40
N GLN A 103 17.30 12.06 5.61
CA GLN A 103 16.49 13.27 5.69
C GLN A 103 15.19 13.01 6.44
N ARG A 104 14.55 14.07 6.94
CA ARG A 104 13.25 13.94 7.60
C ARG A 104 12.21 13.46 6.59
N THR A 105 11.76 12.22 6.73
CA THR A 105 10.83 11.56 5.82
C THR A 105 9.67 10.97 6.61
N THR A 106 8.46 11.12 6.09
CA THR A 106 7.26 10.43 6.57
C THR A 106 6.74 9.56 5.45
N PHE A 107 6.52 8.28 5.73
CA PHE A 107 5.86 7.36 4.81
C PHE A 107 4.35 7.52 4.93
N ILE A 108 3.66 7.59 3.80
CA ILE A 108 2.20 7.69 3.72
C ILE A 108 1.72 6.57 2.78
N ALA A 109 0.88 5.68 3.30
CA ALA A 109 0.14 4.72 2.48
C ALA A 109 -1.26 5.28 2.24
N GLY A 110 -1.52 5.81 1.05
CA GLY A 110 -2.84 6.28 0.65
C GLY A 110 -3.68 5.11 0.18
N VAL A 111 -4.52 4.57 1.05
CA VAL A 111 -5.32 3.36 0.77
C VAL A 111 -6.71 3.47 1.39
N ASP A 112 -7.68 2.87 0.72
CA ASP A 112 -8.94 2.46 1.35
C ASP A 112 -8.83 0.98 1.74
N PHE A 113 -9.71 0.53 2.64
CA PHE A 113 -9.77 -0.87 3.05
C PHE A 113 -10.71 -1.65 2.11
N ALA A 114 -11.72 -2.33 2.62
CA ALA A 114 -12.55 -3.25 1.87
C ALA A 114 -13.46 -2.53 0.85
N HIS A 115 -13.64 -3.16 -0.31
CA HIS A 115 -14.57 -2.81 -1.37
C HIS A 115 -15.47 -4.02 -1.67
N VAL A 116 -16.71 -3.99 -1.18
CA VAL A 116 -17.65 -5.13 -1.22
C VAL A 116 -18.98 -4.70 -1.83
N GLY A 117 -19.59 -5.53 -2.67
CA GLY A 117 -20.90 -5.30 -3.27
C GLY A 117 -20.87 -5.09 -4.78
N LEU A 118 -22.02 -4.67 -5.32
CA LEU A 118 -22.32 -4.77 -6.75
C LEU A 118 -21.33 -4.03 -7.67
N ARG A 119 -20.80 -2.88 -7.25
CA ARG A 119 -19.82 -2.11 -8.02
C ARG A 119 -18.45 -2.79 -8.11
N PHE A 120 -18.15 -3.68 -7.16
CA PHE A 120 -16.87 -4.35 -7.04
C PHE A 120 -16.91 -5.80 -7.56
N GLY A 121 -18.03 -6.21 -8.15
CA GLY A 121 -18.19 -7.50 -8.81
C GLY A 121 -18.82 -8.58 -7.94
N ASP A 122 -19.23 -8.25 -6.72
CA ASP A 122 -19.95 -9.20 -5.87
C ASP A 122 -21.39 -9.40 -6.36
N PRO A 123 -21.96 -10.60 -6.18
CA PRO A 123 -23.29 -10.92 -6.70
C PRO A 123 -24.43 -10.22 -5.94
N GLU A 124 -24.18 -9.80 -4.70
CA GLU A 124 -25.19 -9.28 -3.79
C GLU A 124 -24.68 -8.02 -3.08
N ALA A 125 -25.61 -7.14 -2.71
CA ALA A 125 -25.31 -5.99 -1.86
C ALA A 125 -24.98 -6.47 -0.44
N PRO A 126 -24.09 -5.76 0.30
CA PRO A 126 -23.68 -6.18 1.63
C PRO A 126 -24.83 -6.00 2.63
N ASP A 127 -25.34 -7.11 3.16
CA ASP A 127 -26.26 -7.11 4.29
C ASP A 127 -25.53 -6.73 5.60
N GLN A 128 -26.27 -6.66 6.71
CA GLN A 128 -25.67 -6.29 7.99
C GLN A 128 -24.59 -7.28 8.44
N ALA A 129 -24.76 -8.58 8.16
CA ALA A 129 -23.78 -9.59 8.52
C ALA A 129 -22.46 -9.41 7.76
N MET A 130 -22.53 -9.07 6.47
CA MET A 130 -21.37 -8.74 5.66
C MET A 130 -20.69 -7.45 6.17
N GLN A 131 -21.45 -6.42 6.51
CA GLN A 131 -20.89 -5.17 7.08
C GLN A 131 -20.13 -5.43 8.39
N ASP A 132 -20.69 -6.27 9.27
CA ASP A 132 -20.06 -6.64 10.53
C ASP A 132 -18.82 -7.53 10.32
N LEU A 133 -18.84 -8.42 9.32
CA LEU A 133 -17.68 -9.20 8.90
C LEU A 133 -16.55 -8.28 8.42
N VAL A 134 -16.85 -7.36 7.50
CA VAL A 134 -15.89 -6.37 6.99
C VAL A 134 -15.30 -5.57 8.15
N ARG A 135 -16.13 -5.09 9.07
CA ARG A 135 -15.68 -4.31 10.24
C ARG A 135 -14.70 -5.09 11.08
N ARG A 136 -15.02 -6.35 11.42
CA ARG A 136 -14.10 -7.18 12.20
C ARG A 136 -12.77 -7.41 11.49
N ARG A 137 -12.81 -7.77 10.21
CA ARG A 137 -11.60 -8.08 9.45
C ARG A 137 -10.72 -6.85 9.23
N ASP A 138 -11.32 -5.70 9.03
CA ASP A 138 -10.59 -4.44 8.89
C ASP A 138 -9.95 -3.99 10.20
N LEU A 139 -10.63 -4.15 11.33
CA LEU A 139 -10.05 -3.86 12.64
C LEU A 139 -8.93 -4.85 12.99
N GLU A 140 -9.06 -6.11 12.57
CA GLU A 140 -7.98 -7.11 12.66
C GLU A 140 -6.79 -6.70 11.79
N LEU A 141 -7.02 -6.26 10.56
CA LEU A 141 -5.96 -5.72 9.69
C LEU A 141 -5.28 -4.51 10.32
N ALA A 142 -6.04 -3.58 10.90
CA ALA A 142 -5.48 -2.42 11.60
C ALA A 142 -4.60 -2.83 12.79
N ASP A 143 -5.00 -3.83 13.56
CA ASP A 143 -4.23 -4.37 14.69
C ASP A 143 -2.94 -5.07 14.21
N ILE A 144 -3.01 -5.84 13.12
CA ILE A 144 -1.83 -6.42 12.44
C ILE A 144 -0.87 -5.32 11.97
N LEU A 145 -1.40 -4.28 11.31
CA LEU A 145 -0.62 -3.13 10.85
C LEU A 145 0.06 -2.44 12.04
N ALA A 146 -0.67 -2.21 13.13
CA ALA A 146 -0.15 -1.56 14.33
C ALA A 146 1.02 -2.34 14.98
N ARG A 147 0.94 -3.68 14.99
CA ARG A 147 2.02 -4.57 15.43
C ARG A 147 3.16 -4.71 14.42
N ARG A 148 2.98 -4.19 13.19
CA ARG A 148 3.90 -4.34 12.06
C ARG A 148 4.23 -5.81 11.74
N ASP A 149 3.27 -6.70 11.96
CA ASP A 149 3.46 -8.13 11.77
C ASP A 149 3.24 -8.52 10.30
N GLN A 150 4.34 -8.59 9.55
CA GLN A 150 4.32 -8.90 8.11
C GLN A 150 3.86 -10.34 7.82
N SER A 151 4.06 -11.26 8.76
CA SER A 151 3.61 -12.66 8.64
C SER A 151 2.11 -12.75 8.84
N ALA A 152 1.57 -12.10 9.88
CA ALA A 152 0.13 -12.02 10.11
C ALA A 152 -0.58 -11.25 8.99
N PHE A 153 0.03 -10.17 8.47
CA PHE A 153 -0.48 -9.43 7.31
C PHE A 153 -0.67 -10.36 6.11
N PHE A 154 0.37 -11.13 5.78
CA PHE A 154 0.30 -12.07 4.68
C PHE A 154 -0.73 -13.17 4.92
N ALA A 155 -0.80 -13.73 6.12
CA ALA A 155 -1.79 -14.75 6.47
C ALA A 155 -3.23 -14.21 6.35
N HIS A 156 -3.46 -12.97 6.80
CA HIS A 156 -4.76 -12.30 6.76
C HIS A 156 -5.33 -12.17 5.35
N PHE A 157 -4.51 -11.77 4.38
CA PHE A 157 -4.90 -11.69 2.96
C PHE A 157 -4.96 -13.06 2.28
N ARG A 158 -4.17 -14.03 2.73
CA ARG A 158 -4.20 -15.38 2.16
C ARG A 158 -5.40 -16.19 2.57
N GLU A 159 -5.95 -15.92 3.74
CA GLU A 159 -7.09 -16.65 4.29
C GLU A 159 -8.31 -16.61 3.36
N ASP A 160 -8.60 -15.44 2.80
CA ASP A 160 -9.74 -15.19 1.91
C ASP A 160 -9.32 -14.81 0.48
N MET A 161 -8.01 -14.87 0.17
CA MET A 161 -7.44 -14.39 -1.10
C MET A 161 -7.83 -12.94 -1.42
N ASP A 162 -7.98 -12.10 -0.39
CA ASP A 162 -8.46 -10.72 -0.47
C ASP A 162 -9.85 -10.62 -1.12
N ALA A 163 -10.78 -11.51 -0.74
CA ALA A 163 -12.18 -11.46 -1.19
C ALA A 163 -12.91 -10.14 -0.88
N ARG A 164 -12.32 -9.30 0.00
CA ARG A 164 -12.81 -7.97 0.35
C ARG A 164 -12.25 -6.87 -0.55
N HIS A 165 -11.42 -7.20 -1.55
CA HIS A 165 -10.83 -6.28 -2.51
C HIS A 165 -10.19 -5.04 -1.86
N VAL A 166 -9.25 -5.25 -0.93
CA VAL A 166 -8.52 -4.13 -0.31
C VAL A 166 -7.61 -3.49 -1.36
N CYS A 167 -7.98 -2.30 -1.84
CA CYS A 167 -7.32 -1.66 -2.99
C CYS A 167 -5.83 -1.40 -2.79
N GLY A 168 -5.41 -1.26 -1.53
CA GLY A 168 -4.06 -0.87 -1.14
C GLY A 168 -3.16 -1.98 -0.62
N MET A 169 -3.49 -3.27 -0.78
CA MET A 169 -2.70 -4.38 -0.19
C MET A 169 -1.20 -4.26 -0.47
N SER A 170 -0.80 -4.04 -1.74
CA SER A 170 0.63 -3.87 -2.12
C SER A 170 1.27 -2.66 -1.44
N ALA A 171 0.55 -1.53 -1.36
CA ALA A 171 1.05 -0.31 -0.74
C ALA A 171 1.22 -0.48 0.78
N LEU A 172 0.28 -1.15 1.44
CA LEU A 172 0.38 -1.51 2.86
C LEU A 172 1.54 -2.48 3.13
N ALA A 173 1.74 -3.50 2.28
CA ALA A 173 2.87 -4.42 2.41
C ALA A 173 4.23 -3.70 2.27
N MET A 174 4.35 -2.80 1.29
CA MET A 174 5.54 -1.97 1.12
C MET A 174 5.73 -0.99 2.28
N PHE A 175 4.64 -0.39 2.78
CA PHE A 175 4.65 0.47 3.96
C PHE A 175 5.17 -0.27 5.19
N LEU A 176 4.67 -1.47 5.49
CA LEU A 176 5.16 -2.31 6.59
C LEU A 176 6.65 -2.69 6.44
N SER A 177 7.13 -2.77 5.20
CA SER A 177 8.54 -3.03 4.92
C SER A 177 9.42 -1.79 5.14
N CYS A 178 8.85 -0.59 5.19
CA CYS A 178 9.58 0.67 5.28
C CYS A 178 9.44 1.39 6.62
N VAL A 179 8.26 1.33 7.23
CA VAL A 179 7.93 2.07 8.46
C VAL A 179 8.77 1.54 9.62
N ASP A 180 9.44 2.48 10.30
CA ASP A 180 10.16 2.24 11.54
C ASP A 180 9.51 3.14 12.59
N ALA A 181 8.75 2.53 13.48
CA ALA A 181 7.95 3.20 14.49
C ALA A 181 7.87 2.30 15.73
N ASP A 182 7.80 2.90 16.91
CA ASP A 182 7.64 2.15 18.16
C ASP A 182 6.17 1.92 18.45
N ARG A 183 5.33 2.90 18.13
CA ARG A 183 3.91 2.95 18.45
C ARG A 183 3.10 3.09 17.17
N ALA A 184 1.87 2.60 17.25
CA ALA A 184 0.88 2.80 16.21
C ALA A 184 -0.50 2.93 16.86
N ALA A 185 -1.36 3.75 16.26
CA ALA A 185 -2.72 3.98 16.74
C ALA A 185 -3.69 4.09 15.58
N LEU A 186 -4.85 3.44 15.72
CA LEU A 186 -6.02 3.67 14.88
C LEU A 186 -6.70 4.96 15.34
N ALA A 187 -6.67 5.99 14.50
CA ALA A 187 -7.28 7.28 14.79
C ALA A 187 -8.78 7.30 14.48
N ALA A 188 -9.18 6.65 13.40
CA ALA A 188 -10.58 6.52 12.99
C ALA A 188 -10.76 5.29 12.10
N TYR A 189 -11.96 4.71 12.15
CA TYR A 189 -12.43 3.69 11.23
C TYR A 189 -13.91 3.90 10.98
N ASP A 190 -14.34 3.80 9.73
CA ASP A 190 -15.76 3.74 9.40
C ASP A 190 -16.00 3.03 8.06
N GLN A 191 -17.27 2.85 7.72
CA GLN A 191 -17.76 2.24 6.50
C GLN A 191 -18.83 3.12 5.87
N ILE A 192 -18.89 3.15 4.55
CA ILE A 192 -20.00 3.75 3.81
C ILE A 192 -20.62 2.69 2.91
N VAL A 193 -21.94 2.54 2.98
CA VAL A 193 -22.74 1.79 2.00
C VAL A 193 -23.43 2.80 1.10
N ASP A 194 -23.15 2.74 -0.19
CA ASP A 194 -23.78 3.63 -1.17
C ASP A 194 -25.19 3.16 -1.55
N SER A 195 -25.93 4.05 -2.21
CA SER A 195 -27.29 3.77 -2.69
C SER A 195 -27.35 2.69 -3.78
N ALA A 196 -26.22 2.32 -4.38
CA ALA A 196 -26.10 1.27 -5.38
C ALA A 196 -25.79 -0.11 -4.76
N GLY A 197 -25.75 -0.21 -3.43
CA GLY A 197 -25.51 -1.48 -2.73
C GLY A 197 -24.04 -1.90 -2.74
N SER A 198 -23.13 -0.95 -2.60
CA SER A 198 -21.69 -1.22 -2.45
C SER A 198 -21.12 -0.54 -1.21
N LEU A 199 -20.27 -1.26 -0.48
CA LEU A 199 -19.58 -0.81 0.71
C LEU A 199 -18.12 -0.48 0.39
N VAL A 200 -17.65 0.65 0.92
CA VAL A 200 -16.23 0.95 1.07
C VAL A 200 -15.93 1.22 2.53
N SER A 201 -14.84 0.67 3.05
CA SER A 201 -14.36 0.98 4.40
C SER A 201 -13.04 1.76 4.37
N TYR A 202 -12.82 2.56 5.40
CA TYR A 202 -11.66 3.45 5.49
C TYR A 202 -11.15 3.54 6.92
N ALA A 203 -9.83 3.71 7.05
CA ALA A 203 -9.15 3.81 8.33
C ALA A 203 -8.07 4.90 8.28
N GLY A 204 -7.97 5.68 9.35
CA GLY A 204 -6.85 6.58 9.60
C GLY A 204 -5.94 5.97 10.66
N MET A 205 -4.66 5.77 10.35
CA MET A 205 -3.68 5.24 11.30
C MET A 205 -2.44 6.13 11.39
N VAL A 206 -1.86 6.23 12.58
CA VAL A 206 -0.63 6.98 12.85
C VAL A 206 0.42 6.04 13.42
N PHE A 207 1.67 6.19 12.97
CA PHE A 207 2.83 5.42 13.39
C PHE A 207 3.91 6.40 13.89
N CYS A 208 4.41 6.20 15.12
CA CYS A 208 5.36 7.12 15.77
C CYS A 208 6.40 6.43 16.64
#